data_AF-A0A5E6Z2C8-F1
#
_entry.id   AF-A0A5E6Z2C8-F1
#
_cell.length_a   1.000
_cell.length_b   1.000
_cell.length_c   1.000
_cell.angle_alpha   90.00
_cell.angle_beta   90.00
_cell.angle_gamma   90.00
#
_symmetry.space_group_name_H-M   'P 1'
#
loop_
_entity.id
_entity.type
_entity.pdbx_description
1 polymer ?
#
loop_
_entity_poly.entity_id
_entity_poly.type
_entity_poly.pdbx_seq_one_letter_code
_entity_poly.pdbx_strand_id
1 'polypeptide(L)'
;MPQTKHLLADPQALSADNLAPLPRRAPSAHKGQFGHVLLVGGDRGFGGSITLSAQAALRCGAGLVSLATRPEHVPAALVRVPEVMVLGVSSANQLMGVLAQASVVVVGPGLGQAPWGRSLLSAAAQAKMPQVWDADALNLLSNAVITLAPGSVMTPHPGEAARLLGISTGQVQADRPAAVRALVKKYSAVCVLKGAGSLIAGLNGELAICSHGHPAMATAGLGDVLAGVIGALLAQGLGAYDAACLAVWLHARAGEQQGQLGRGLAASDLIPAIRQLLEEHAPCTK
;
A
#
# COMPACT_ATOMS: atom_id res chain seq x y z
N MET A 1 -24.00 33.76 -12.54
CA MET A 1 -23.24 33.58 -11.29
C MET A 1 -21.83 33.16 -11.67
N PRO A 2 -20.77 33.88 -11.30
CA PRO A 2 -19.43 33.47 -11.65
C PRO A 2 -19.10 32.22 -10.84
N GLN A 3 -18.86 31.11 -11.55
CA GLN A 3 -18.32 29.89 -10.96
C GLN A 3 -16.94 30.25 -10.41
N THR A 4 -16.82 30.30 -9.08
CA THR A 4 -15.53 30.33 -8.41
C THR A 4 -14.79 29.06 -8.82
N LYS A 5 -13.94 29.14 -9.84
CA LYS A 5 -12.88 28.16 -10.07
C LYS A 5 -12.05 28.20 -8.79
N HIS A 6 -12.34 27.30 -7.84
CA HIS A 6 -11.35 26.94 -6.85
C HIS A 6 -10.13 26.51 -7.65
N LEU A 7 -9.10 27.35 -7.65
CA LEU A 7 -7.80 27.03 -8.23
C LEU A 7 -7.29 25.84 -7.42
N LEU A 8 -7.58 24.64 -7.91
CA LEU A 8 -6.98 23.43 -7.38
C LEU A 8 -5.48 23.58 -7.61
N ALA A 9 -4.69 23.54 -6.53
CA ALA A 9 -3.26 23.66 -6.63
C ALA A 9 -2.70 22.58 -7.57
N ASP A 10 -1.71 22.99 -8.38
CA ASP A 10 -0.96 22.07 -9.23
C ASP A 10 -0.27 20.99 -8.39
N PRO A 11 -0.10 19.77 -8.92
CA PRO A 11 0.55 18.69 -8.18
C PRO A 11 1.99 19.07 -7.79
N GLN A 12 2.36 18.91 -6.53
CA GLN A 12 3.74 19.05 -6.06
C GLN A 12 4.57 17.84 -6.51
N ALA A 13 5.67 18.06 -7.23
CA ALA A 13 6.56 16.98 -7.63
C ALA A 13 7.32 16.41 -6.41
N LEU A 14 7.31 15.09 -6.22
CA LEU A 14 8.04 14.44 -5.13
C LEU A 14 9.55 14.46 -5.36
N SER A 15 10.30 14.92 -4.38
CA SER A 15 11.76 14.90 -4.31
C SER A 15 12.23 14.53 -2.90
N ALA A 16 13.51 14.17 -2.74
CA ALA A 16 14.05 13.84 -1.41
C ALA A 16 13.83 14.98 -0.39
N ASP A 17 13.90 16.25 -0.85
CA ASP A 17 13.82 17.43 0.01
C ASP A 17 12.41 17.74 0.55
N ASN A 18 11.35 17.19 -0.05
CA ASN A 18 9.97 17.47 0.32
C ASN A 18 9.20 16.27 0.86
N LEU A 19 9.89 15.15 1.07
CA LEU A 19 9.34 13.97 1.71
C LEU A 19 9.49 14.06 3.22
N ALA A 20 8.46 13.62 3.94
CA ALA A 20 8.53 13.55 5.39
C ALA A 20 9.68 12.62 5.83
N PRO A 21 10.46 13.02 6.84
CA PRO A 21 11.45 12.13 7.43
C PRO A 21 10.74 11.04 8.24
N LEU A 22 11.33 9.85 8.31
CA LEU A 22 10.92 8.86 9.29
C LEU A 22 11.43 9.24 10.69
N PRO A 23 10.69 8.92 11.76
CA PRO A 23 11.20 9.05 13.12
C PRO A 23 12.50 8.24 13.30
N ARG A 24 13.50 8.87 13.93
CA ARG A 24 14.79 8.22 14.21
C ARG A 24 14.59 6.99 15.11
N ARG A 25 15.25 5.88 14.78
CA ARG A 25 15.34 4.71 15.65
C ARG A 25 16.36 4.95 16.75
N ALA A 26 15.92 5.02 18.00
CA ALA A 26 16.82 5.12 19.15
C ALA A 26 17.63 3.82 19.32
N PRO A 27 18.87 3.86 19.83
CA PRO A 27 19.64 2.65 20.13
C PRO A 27 18.96 1.69 21.12
N SER A 28 18.09 2.21 21.99
CA SER A 28 17.29 1.44 22.95
C SER A 28 15.95 0.96 22.39
N ALA A 29 15.67 1.21 21.11
CA ALA A 29 14.38 0.88 20.52
C ALA A 29 14.14 -0.62 20.44
N HIS A 30 12.88 -1.02 20.58
CA HIS A 30 12.45 -2.42 20.44
C HIS A 30 11.38 -2.58 19.38
N LYS A 31 11.23 -3.79 18.85
CA LYS A 31 10.28 -4.12 17.76
C LYS A 31 8.86 -3.53 17.93
N GLY A 32 8.30 -3.55 19.15
CA GLY A 32 6.97 -3.00 19.41
C GLY A 32 6.80 -1.49 19.15
N GLN A 33 7.88 -0.71 19.11
CA GLN A 33 7.83 0.73 18.81
C GLN A 33 7.66 1.03 17.32
N PHE A 34 7.88 0.04 16.44
CA PHE A 34 7.77 0.18 14.98
C PHE A 34 6.50 -0.50 14.43
N GLY A 35 5.52 -0.67 15.31
CA GLY A 35 4.20 -1.19 15.01
C GLY A 35 4.16 -2.64 14.54
N HIS A 36 2.94 -3.13 14.39
CA HIS A 36 2.64 -4.46 13.87
C HIS A 36 1.78 -4.35 12.62
N VAL A 37 2.33 -4.77 11.48
CA VAL A 37 1.60 -4.84 10.20
C VAL A 37 0.96 -6.22 10.06
N LEU A 38 -0.35 -6.26 9.89
CA LEU A 38 -1.10 -7.45 9.50
C LEU A 38 -1.42 -7.39 8.00
N LEU A 39 -1.02 -8.41 7.26
CA LEU A 39 -1.32 -8.57 5.85
C LEU A 39 -2.40 -9.62 5.65
N VAL A 40 -3.45 -9.28 4.90
CA VAL A 40 -4.63 -10.13 4.69
C VAL A 40 -4.88 -10.31 3.19
N GLY A 41 -4.66 -11.53 2.69
CA GLY A 41 -4.82 -11.82 1.26
C GLY A 41 -4.26 -13.18 0.84
N GLY A 42 -4.04 -13.34 -0.47
CA GLY A 42 -3.54 -14.57 -1.06
C GLY A 42 -4.53 -15.74 -1.00
N ASP A 43 -5.65 -15.62 -1.73
CA ASP A 43 -6.50 -16.73 -2.12
C ASP A 43 -5.76 -17.67 -3.07
N ARG A 44 -6.36 -18.83 -3.36
CA ARG A 44 -5.79 -19.88 -4.20
C ARG A 44 -5.26 -19.33 -5.52
N GLY A 45 -3.98 -19.63 -5.79
CA GLY A 45 -3.27 -19.14 -6.97
C GLY A 45 -2.59 -17.77 -6.80
N PHE A 46 -2.88 -17.04 -5.71
CA PHE A 46 -2.37 -15.68 -5.46
C PHE A 46 -1.58 -15.55 -4.15
N GLY A 47 -1.15 -16.67 -3.54
CA GLY A 47 -0.32 -16.65 -2.32
C GLY A 47 0.98 -15.85 -2.46
N GLY A 48 1.53 -15.75 -3.68
CA GLY A 48 2.71 -14.96 -3.98
C GLY A 48 2.53 -13.45 -3.75
N SER A 49 1.36 -12.90 -4.11
CA SER A 49 1.07 -11.46 -3.97
C SER A 49 1.16 -11.00 -2.53
N ILE A 50 0.43 -11.65 -1.62
CA ILE A 50 0.44 -11.27 -0.21
C ILE A 50 1.79 -11.55 0.47
N THR A 51 2.53 -12.57 -0.01
CA THR A 51 3.88 -12.88 0.49
C THR A 51 4.87 -11.78 0.07
N LEU A 52 4.75 -11.23 -1.15
CA LEU A 52 5.55 -10.08 -1.59
C LEU A 52 5.27 -8.84 -0.74
N SER A 53 4.00 -8.55 -0.45
CA SER A 53 3.64 -7.46 0.46
C SER A 53 4.24 -7.66 1.84
N ALA A 54 4.22 -8.88 2.38
CA ALA A 54 4.73 -9.18 3.72
C ALA A 54 6.25 -9.04 3.77
N GLN A 55 6.94 -9.52 2.73
CA GLN A 55 8.38 -9.34 2.56
C GLN A 55 8.75 -7.85 2.47
N ALA A 56 7.99 -7.06 1.71
CA ALA A 56 8.21 -5.63 1.59
C ALA A 56 8.00 -4.91 2.93
N ALA A 57 6.92 -5.21 3.65
CA ALA A 57 6.62 -4.60 4.95
C ALA A 57 7.75 -4.86 5.97
N LEU A 58 8.22 -6.11 6.05
CA LEU A 58 9.34 -6.49 6.91
C LEU A 58 10.62 -5.71 6.55
N ARG A 59 10.96 -5.67 5.26
CA ARG A 59 12.20 -5.05 4.78
C ARG A 59 12.18 -3.52 4.82
N CYS A 60 11.01 -2.92 4.89
CA CYS A 60 10.80 -1.48 5.05
C CYS A 60 10.65 -1.04 6.52
N GLY A 61 10.93 -1.93 7.47
CA GLY A 61 11.11 -1.55 8.86
C GLY A 61 9.88 -1.73 9.76
N ALA A 62 8.83 -2.42 9.34
CA ALA A 62 7.79 -2.83 10.28
C ALA A 62 8.40 -3.61 11.45
N GLY A 63 7.99 -3.30 12.68
CA GLY A 63 8.53 -3.94 13.88
C GLY A 63 8.12 -5.40 14.02
N LEU A 64 6.85 -5.69 13.73
CA LEU A 64 6.27 -7.01 13.65
C LEU A 64 5.47 -7.14 12.35
N VAL A 65 5.49 -8.32 11.75
CA VAL A 65 4.72 -8.62 10.54
C VAL A 65 3.99 -9.95 10.72
N SER A 66 2.66 -9.91 10.57
CA SER A 66 1.82 -11.10 10.49
C SER A 66 1.19 -11.21 9.11
N LEU A 67 1.07 -12.44 8.62
CA LEU A 67 0.45 -12.74 7.34
C LEU A 67 -0.73 -13.69 7.56
N ALA A 68 -1.94 -13.23 7.29
CA ALA A 68 -3.14 -14.04 7.20
C ALA A 68 -3.40 -14.42 5.73
N THR A 69 -3.25 -15.70 5.41
CA THR A 69 -3.43 -16.22 4.06
C THR A 69 -4.12 -17.59 4.08
N ARG A 70 -4.35 -18.19 2.91
CA ARG A 70 -4.85 -19.57 2.81
C ARG A 70 -3.92 -20.55 3.54
N PRO A 71 -4.44 -21.55 4.29
CA PRO A 71 -3.62 -22.55 4.96
C PRO A 71 -2.61 -23.25 4.04
N GLU A 72 -3.00 -23.52 2.79
CA GLU A 72 -2.13 -24.13 1.77
C GLU A 72 -0.88 -23.30 1.42
N HIS A 73 -0.87 -21.99 1.68
CA HIS A 73 0.28 -21.12 1.38
C HIS A 73 1.25 -20.95 2.57
N VAL A 74 0.88 -21.41 3.77
CA VAL A 74 1.69 -21.21 4.99
C VAL A 74 3.12 -21.76 4.83
N PRO A 75 3.34 -23.01 4.37
CA PRO A 75 4.69 -23.54 4.24
C PRO A 75 5.54 -22.74 3.23
N ALA A 76 4.96 -22.35 2.10
CA ALA A 76 5.67 -21.59 1.06
C ALA A 76 6.06 -20.18 1.56
N ALA A 77 5.16 -19.51 2.29
CA ALA A 77 5.44 -18.21 2.89
C ALA A 77 6.57 -18.29 3.94
N LEU A 78 6.55 -19.30 4.81
CA LEU A 78 7.59 -19.50 5.83
C LEU A 78 8.96 -19.84 5.24
N VAL A 79 9.01 -20.56 4.12
CA VAL A 79 10.27 -20.80 3.38
C VAL A 79 10.82 -19.50 2.80
N ARG A 80 9.95 -18.62 2.30
CA ARG A 80 10.36 -17.37 1.65
C ARG A 80 10.73 -16.27 2.65
N VAL A 81 9.97 -16.12 3.73
CA VAL A 81 10.12 -15.04 4.73
C VAL A 81 9.89 -15.59 6.14
N PRO A 82 10.86 -16.34 6.72
CA PRO A 82 10.68 -17.03 7.99
C PRO A 82 10.48 -16.09 9.20
N GLU A 83 10.84 -14.81 9.07
CA GLU A 83 10.62 -13.80 10.11
C GLU A 83 9.14 -13.36 10.23
N VAL A 84 8.31 -13.65 9.22
CA VAL A 84 6.88 -13.30 9.22
C VAL A 84 6.08 -14.34 9.99
N MET A 85 5.21 -13.88 10.90
CA MET A 85 4.27 -14.76 11.60
C MET A 85 3.09 -15.11 10.69
N VAL A 86 3.13 -16.29 10.07
CA VAL A 86 2.12 -16.70 9.08
C VAL A 86 0.99 -17.49 9.75
N LEU A 87 -0.25 -17.09 9.49
CA LEU A 87 -1.47 -17.74 9.92
C LEU A 87 -2.26 -18.24 8.71
N GLY A 88 -2.54 -19.54 8.70
CA GLY A 88 -3.51 -20.14 7.78
C GLY A 88 -4.94 -19.83 8.24
N VAL A 89 -5.70 -19.13 7.40
CA VAL A 89 -7.05 -18.66 7.72
C VAL A 89 -8.07 -19.30 6.78
N SER A 90 -8.94 -20.11 7.36
CA SER A 90 -10.08 -20.73 6.67
C SER A 90 -11.36 -19.88 6.78
N SER A 91 -11.48 -19.06 7.83
CA SER A 91 -12.63 -18.19 8.07
C SER A 91 -12.27 -16.90 8.81
N ALA A 92 -13.12 -15.88 8.67
CA ALA A 92 -12.91 -14.55 9.25
C ALA A 92 -12.72 -14.56 10.79
N ASN A 93 -13.35 -15.48 11.51
CA ASN A 93 -13.23 -15.54 12.98
C ASN A 93 -11.79 -15.79 13.44
N GLN A 94 -10.98 -16.52 12.65
CA GLN A 94 -9.59 -16.79 12.96
C GLN A 94 -8.70 -15.54 12.82
N LEU A 95 -9.18 -14.50 12.14
CA LEU A 95 -8.46 -13.24 11.94
C LEU A 95 -8.54 -12.33 13.17
N MET A 96 -9.59 -12.45 13.98
CA MET A 96 -9.91 -11.50 15.06
C MET A 96 -8.79 -11.34 16.10
N GLY A 97 -8.16 -12.44 16.50
CA GLY A 97 -7.08 -12.41 17.50
C GLY A 97 -5.82 -11.69 17.01
N VAL A 98 -5.49 -11.81 15.73
CA VAL A 98 -4.33 -11.11 15.13
C VAL A 98 -4.69 -9.66 14.77
N LEU A 99 -5.92 -9.40 14.32
CA LEU A 99 -6.42 -8.04 14.10
C LEU A 99 -6.32 -7.18 15.37
N ALA A 100 -6.63 -7.73 16.54
CA ALA A 100 -6.55 -7.01 17.81
C ALA A 100 -5.12 -6.59 18.20
N GLN A 101 -4.09 -7.24 17.66
CA GLN A 101 -2.68 -6.93 17.93
C GLN A 101 -2.08 -5.98 16.89
N ALA A 102 -2.69 -5.88 15.71
CA ALA A 102 -2.18 -5.10 14.60
C ALA A 102 -2.28 -3.59 14.87
N SER A 103 -1.21 -2.87 14.51
CA SER A 103 -1.22 -1.41 14.45
C SER A 103 -1.69 -0.90 13.08
N VAL A 104 -1.49 -1.68 12.01
CA VAL A 104 -1.88 -1.37 10.63
C VAL A 104 -2.30 -2.64 9.92
N VAL A 105 -3.32 -2.55 9.05
CA VAL A 105 -3.76 -3.67 8.20
C VAL A 105 -3.49 -3.36 6.73
N VAL A 106 -2.83 -4.25 6.01
CA VAL A 106 -2.77 -4.25 4.54
C VAL A 106 -3.70 -5.33 4.03
N VAL A 107 -4.70 -4.97 3.24
CA VAL A 107 -5.72 -5.90 2.75
C VAL A 107 -5.88 -5.80 1.24
N GLY A 108 -6.01 -6.96 0.60
CA GLY A 108 -6.40 -7.03 -0.81
C GLY A 108 -5.43 -7.71 -1.78
N PRO A 109 -4.09 -7.65 -1.62
CA PRO A 109 -3.16 -8.36 -2.50
C PRO A 109 -3.51 -9.85 -2.64
N GLY A 110 -4.01 -10.22 -3.83
CA GLY A 110 -4.46 -11.58 -4.14
C GLY A 110 -5.63 -12.08 -3.28
N LEU A 111 -6.42 -11.22 -2.64
CA LEU A 111 -7.49 -11.64 -1.70
C LEU A 111 -8.62 -12.42 -2.39
N GLY A 112 -8.80 -12.22 -3.70
CA GLY A 112 -9.90 -12.79 -4.45
C GLY A 112 -11.24 -12.15 -4.09
N GLN A 113 -12.25 -12.44 -4.91
CA GLN A 113 -13.61 -11.90 -4.75
C GLN A 113 -14.64 -12.96 -4.36
N ALA A 114 -14.17 -14.19 -4.12
CA ALA A 114 -14.96 -15.33 -3.65
C ALA A 114 -15.39 -15.14 -2.18
N PRO A 115 -16.29 -15.98 -1.64
CA PRO A 115 -16.82 -15.84 -0.28
C PRO A 115 -15.75 -15.72 0.82
N TRP A 116 -14.63 -16.41 0.67
CA TRP A 116 -13.51 -16.31 1.62
C TRP A 116 -12.92 -14.90 1.67
N GLY A 117 -12.49 -14.35 0.51
CA GLY A 117 -11.94 -13.01 0.42
C GLY A 117 -12.92 -11.95 0.95
N ARG A 118 -14.20 -12.06 0.59
CA ARG A 118 -15.27 -11.20 1.11
C ARG A 118 -15.40 -11.26 2.64
N SER A 119 -15.34 -12.46 3.21
CA SER A 119 -15.44 -12.64 4.67
C SER A 119 -14.25 -12.00 5.41
N LEU A 120 -13.03 -12.15 4.87
CA LEU A 120 -11.83 -11.56 5.48
C LEU A 120 -11.83 -10.04 5.32
N LEU A 121 -12.24 -9.53 4.16
CA LEU A 121 -12.42 -8.09 3.95
C LEU A 121 -13.41 -7.52 4.95
N SER A 122 -14.54 -8.19 5.16
CA SER A 122 -15.56 -7.74 6.12
C SER A 122 -15.00 -7.65 7.55
N ALA A 123 -14.13 -8.56 7.96
CA ALA A 123 -13.48 -8.49 9.27
C ALA A 123 -12.42 -7.37 9.31
N ALA A 124 -11.58 -7.26 8.28
CA ALA A 124 -10.57 -6.19 8.18
C ALA A 124 -11.22 -4.80 8.19
N ALA A 125 -12.33 -4.62 7.47
CA ALA A 125 -13.07 -3.36 7.38
C ALA A 125 -13.64 -2.88 8.73
N GLN A 126 -13.87 -3.77 9.69
CA GLN A 126 -14.35 -3.40 11.01
C GLN A 126 -13.24 -2.86 11.93
N ALA A 127 -11.99 -3.12 11.57
CA ALA A 127 -10.83 -2.71 12.35
C ALA A 127 -10.68 -1.18 12.32
N LYS A 128 -10.25 -0.58 13.44
CA LYS A 128 -10.26 0.88 13.65
C LYS A 128 -8.92 1.56 13.44
N MET A 129 -7.86 0.77 13.29
CA MET A 129 -6.51 1.27 12.98
C MET A 129 -6.37 1.61 11.49
N PRO A 130 -5.34 2.38 11.10
CA PRO A 130 -5.05 2.67 9.70
C PRO A 130 -4.94 1.43 8.82
N GLN A 131 -5.38 1.56 7.57
CA GLN A 131 -5.45 0.43 6.64
C GLN A 131 -4.90 0.80 5.25
N VAL A 132 -4.29 -0.16 4.56
CA VAL A 132 -3.93 -0.05 3.15
C VAL A 132 -4.83 -0.97 2.33
N TRP A 133 -5.58 -0.38 1.41
CA TRP A 133 -6.53 -1.07 0.53
C TRP A 133 -5.96 -1.13 -0.88
N ASP A 134 -5.66 -2.34 -1.36
CA ASP A 134 -5.12 -2.57 -2.70
C ASP A 134 -5.89 -3.67 -3.44
N ALA A 135 -5.73 -3.75 -4.77
CA ALA A 135 -6.16 -4.88 -5.59
C ALA A 135 -7.62 -5.34 -5.34
N ASP A 136 -7.82 -6.59 -4.93
CA ASP A 136 -9.15 -7.16 -4.74
C ASP A 136 -9.95 -6.51 -3.61
N ALA A 137 -9.29 -5.90 -2.62
CA ALA A 137 -10.00 -5.11 -1.61
C ALA A 137 -10.67 -3.89 -2.24
N LEU A 138 -10.02 -3.24 -3.21
CA LEU A 138 -10.60 -2.11 -3.95
C LEU A 138 -11.74 -2.57 -4.87
N ASN A 139 -11.59 -3.74 -5.51
CA ASN A 139 -12.66 -4.32 -6.33
C ASN A 139 -13.91 -4.63 -5.49
N LEU A 140 -13.73 -5.23 -4.31
CA LEU A 140 -14.83 -5.51 -3.39
C LEU A 140 -15.44 -4.22 -2.80
N LEU A 141 -14.60 -3.24 -2.46
CA LEU A 141 -15.04 -1.92 -1.98
C LEU A 141 -15.92 -1.18 -2.99
N SER A 142 -15.69 -1.36 -4.30
CA SER A 142 -16.53 -0.74 -5.33
C SER A 142 -17.99 -1.23 -5.32
N ASN A 143 -18.25 -2.40 -4.73
CA ASN A 143 -19.57 -3.02 -4.66
C ASN A 143 -20.18 -3.02 -3.25
N ALA A 144 -19.53 -2.35 -2.28
CA ALA A 144 -19.94 -2.36 -0.88
C ALA A 144 -19.94 -0.95 -0.29
N VAL A 145 -20.85 -0.71 0.66
CA VAL A 145 -20.85 0.52 1.44
C VAL A 145 -20.02 0.29 2.69
N ILE A 146 -18.73 0.60 2.59
CA ILE A 146 -17.77 0.47 3.69
C ILE A 146 -17.17 1.84 3.98
N THR A 147 -17.26 2.27 5.23
CA THR A 147 -16.54 3.45 5.73
C THR A 147 -15.14 3.03 6.13
N LEU A 148 -14.12 3.60 5.47
CA LEU A 148 -12.74 3.29 5.78
C LEU A 148 -12.32 3.92 7.12
N ALA A 149 -11.42 3.25 7.83
CA ALA A 149 -10.88 3.78 9.07
C ALA A 149 -10.06 5.08 8.82
N PRO A 150 -10.05 6.05 9.75
CA PRO A 150 -9.19 7.22 9.64
C PRO A 150 -7.72 6.84 9.41
N GLY A 151 -7.03 7.60 8.56
CA GLY A 151 -5.64 7.32 8.20
C GLY A 151 -5.47 6.16 7.21
N SER A 152 -6.54 5.67 6.58
CA SER A 152 -6.43 4.66 5.52
C SER A 152 -5.86 5.23 4.21
N VAL A 153 -5.18 4.37 3.46
CA VAL A 153 -4.61 4.62 2.14
C VAL A 153 -5.23 3.64 1.14
N MET A 154 -5.66 4.15 -0.01
CA MET A 154 -6.11 3.36 -1.15
C MET A 154 -5.10 3.46 -2.28
N THR A 155 -4.82 2.36 -2.98
CA THR A 155 -3.80 2.32 -4.05
C THR A 155 -4.33 1.89 -5.42
N PRO A 156 -5.41 2.48 -5.96
CA PRO A 156 -5.98 2.03 -7.23
C PRO A 156 -5.07 2.30 -8.43
N HIS A 157 -5.00 1.34 -9.35
CA HIS A 157 -4.61 1.63 -10.74
C HIS A 157 -5.79 2.26 -11.51
N PRO A 158 -5.61 2.77 -12.75
CA PRO A 158 -6.68 3.50 -13.46
C PRO A 158 -7.98 2.70 -13.65
N GLY A 159 -7.89 1.40 -13.96
CA GLY A 159 -9.06 0.52 -14.03
C GLY A 159 -9.79 0.30 -12.69
N GLU A 160 -9.08 0.19 -11.56
CA GLU A 160 -9.70 0.11 -10.23
C GLU A 160 -10.35 1.44 -9.85
N ALA A 161 -9.67 2.56 -10.12
CA ALA A 161 -10.19 3.91 -9.90
C ALA A 161 -11.49 4.14 -10.69
N ALA A 162 -11.52 3.73 -11.96
CA ALA A 162 -12.70 3.80 -12.82
C ALA A 162 -13.88 3.04 -12.21
N ARG A 163 -13.64 1.80 -11.74
CA ARG A 163 -14.65 0.97 -11.08
C ARG A 163 -15.15 1.60 -9.77
N LEU A 164 -14.24 2.11 -8.94
CA LEU A 164 -14.58 2.79 -7.68
C LEU A 164 -15.41 4.06 -7.91
N LEU A 165 -15.15 4.81 -8.99
CA LEU A 165 -15.87 6.03 -9.32
C LEU A 165 -17.13 5.81 -10.16
N GLY A 166 -17.33 4.62 -10.73
CA GLY A 166 -18.44 4.35 -11.66
C GLY A 166 -18.29 5.08 -13.00
N ILE A 167 -17.06 5.29 -13.46
CA ILE A 167 -16.73 5.93 -14.75
C ILE A 167 -15.83 5.02 -15.58
N SER A 168 -15.51 5.40 -16.81
CA SER A 168 -14.57 4.65 -17.67
C SER A 168 -13.11 4.94 -17.33
N THR A 169 -12.21 3.99 -17.63
CA THR A 169 -10.75 4.20 -17.51
C THR A 169 -10.27 5.37 -18.36
N GLY A 170 -10.88 5.60 -19.54
CA GLY A 170 -10.57 6.74 -20.39
C GLY A 170 -10.87 8.09 -19.71
N GLN A 171 -11.98 8.19 -18.99
CA GLN A 171 -12.31 9.39 -18.20
C GLN A 171 -11.34 9.61 -17.04
N VAL A 172 -10.92 8.54 -16.35
CA VAL A 172 -9.86 8.64 -15.32
C VAL A 172 -8.56 9.17 -15.92
N GLN A 173 -8.17 8.67 -17.08
CA GLN A 173 -6.90 9.08 -17.72
C GLN A 173 -6.96 10.49 -18.31
N ALA A 174 -8.15 10.95 -18.75
CA ALA A 174 -8.34 12.29 -19.28
C ALA A 174 -8.14 13.38 -18.22
N ASP A 175 -8.51 13.12 -16.96
CA ASP A 175 -8.30 14.03 -15.83
C ASP A 175 -7.98 13.26 -14.54
N ARG A 176 -6.73 12.79 -14.45
CA ARG A 176 -6.24 12.03 -13.30
C ARG A 176 -6.27 12.83 -11.99
N PRO A 177 -5.90 14.12 -11.94
CA PRO A 177 -6.06 14.95 -10.75
C PRO A 177 -7.50 15.03 -10.24
N ALA A 178 -8.49 15.23 -11.12
CA ALA A 178 -9.88 15.24 -10.70
C ALA A 178 -10.33 13.86 -10.19
N ALA A 179 -9.93 12.78 -10.87
CA ALA A 179 -10.29 11.42 -10.47
C ALA A 179 -9.74 11.05 -9.09
N VAL A 180 -8.45 11.32 -8.81
CA VAL A 180 -7.86 11.01 -7.51
C VAL A 180 -8.47 11.85 -6.38
N ARG A 181 -8.77 13.13 -6.60
CA ARG A 181 -9.48 13.98 -5.64
C ARG A 181 -10.92 13.50 -5.39
N ALA A 182 -11.61 13.01 -6.42
CA ALA A 182 -12.95 12.43 -6.27
C ALA A 182 -12.93 11.15 -5.43
N LEU A 183 -11.90 10.31 -5.57
CA LEU A 183 -11.70 9.12 -4.73
C LEU A 183 -11.49 9.48 -3.26
N VAL A 184 -10.60 10.44 -2.99
CA VAL A 184 -10.36 10.96 -1.63
C VAL A 184 -11.67 11.45 -1.01
N LYS A 185 -12.45 12.25 -1.74
CA LYS A 185 -13.74 12.77 -1.27
C LYS A 185 -14.75 11.66 -1.01
N LYS A 186 -14.83 10.66 -1.89
CA LYS A 186 -15.82 9.57 -1.80
C LYS A 186 -15.54 8.63 -0.62
N TYR A 187 -14.28 8.31 -0.35
CA TYR A 187 -13.90 7.28 0.62
C TYR A 187 -13.28 7.84 1.91
N SER A 188 -13.04 9.15 1.98
CA SER A 188 -12.39 9.82 3.11
C SER A 188 -11.07 9.15 3.50
N ALA A 189 -10.27 8.79 2.49
CA ALA A 189 -8.98 8.16 2.63
C ALA A 189 -7.95 8.80 1.69
N VAL A 190 -6.67 8.71 2.04
CA VAL A 190 -5.58 9.10 1.13
C VAL A 190 -5.61 8.16 -0.08
N CYS A 191 -5.40 8.71 -1.29
CA CYS A 191 -5.46 7.91 -2.51
C CYS A 191 -4.17 8.04 -3.31
N VAL A 192 -3.59 6.90 -3.67
CA VAL A 192 -2.49 6.76 -4.62
C VAL A 192 -3.05 6.24 -5.94
N LEU A 193 -3.20 7.11 -6.93
CA LEU A 193 -3.60 6.73 -8.28
C LEU A 193 -2.36 6.29 -9.08
N LYS A 194 -2.15 4.97 -9.13
CA LYS A 194 -0.97 4.32 -9.75
C LYS A 194 -0.91 4.58 -11.25
N GLY A 195 0.30 4.60 -11.80
CA GLY A 195 0.60 4.77 -13.23
C GLY A 195 1.87 5.57 -13.45
N ALA A 196 2.30 5.77 -14.71
CA ALA A 196 3.37 6.71 -15.02
C ALA A 196 2.97 8.11 -14.52
N GLY A 197 3.81 8.79 -13.73
CA GLY A 197 3.36 10.00 -13.04
C GLY A 197 2.30 9.68 -11.97
N SER A 198 2.60 8.78 -11.03
CA SER A 198 1.64 8.38 -9.99
C SER A 198 1.22 9.60 -9.16
N LEU A 199 -0.07 9.75 -8.89
CA LEU A 199 -0.61 10.87 -8.12
C LEU A 199 -0.97 10.42 -6.70
N ILE A 200 -0.67 11.25 -5.72
CA ILE A 200 -1.03 11.04 -4.31
C ILE A 200 -1.88 12.21 -3.87
N ALA A 201 -3.09 11.96 -3.39
CA ALA A 201 -3.98 13.01 -2.90
C ALA A 201 -4.33 12.79 -1.42
N GLY A 202 -4.25 13.87 -0.65
CA GLY A 202 -4.51 13.92 0.78
C GLY A 202 -5.90 14.45 1.12
N LEU A 203 -6.30 14.30 2.39
CA LEU A 203 -7.61 14.71 2.90
C LEU A 203 -7.75 16.24 3.01
N ASN A 204 -6.65 16.98 3.11
CA ASN A 204 -6.63 18.43 3.29
C ASN A 204 -6.47 19.18 1.96
N GLY A 205 -6.67 18.49 0.83
CA GLY A 205 -6.52 19.05 -0.51
C GLY A 205 -5.11 18.94 -1.08
N GLU A 206 -4.18 18.28 -0.37
CA GLU A 206 -2.83 18.02 -0.85
C GLU A 206 -2.88 17.19 -2.15
N LEU A 207 -1.95 17.46 -3.06
CA LEU A 207 -1.78 16.70 -4.28
C LEU A 207 -0.30 16.67 -4.65
N ALA A 208 0.28 15.47 -4.75
CA ALA A 208 1.63 15.25 -5.20
C ALA A 208 1.67 14.37 -6.46
N ILE A 209 2.76 14.49 -7.21
CA ILE A 209 3.07 13.68 -8.38
C ILE A 209 4.47 13.07 -8.25
N CYS A 210 4.57 11.76 -8.48
CA CYS A 210 5.85 11.07 -8.63
C CYS A 210 6.18 10.92 -10.11
N SER A 211 7.12 11.73 -10.61
CA SER A 211 7.62 11.66 -11.99
C SER A 211 8.72 10.62 -12.19
N HIS A 212 9.14 9.93 -11.13
CA HIS A 212 10.12 8.85 -11.19
C HIS A 212 9.49 7.54 -11.67
N GLY A 213 10.33 6.61 -12.09
CA GLY A 213 9.98 5.24 -12.45
C GLY A 213 10.64 4.82 -13.75
N HIS A 214 10.46 3.55 -14.11
CA HIS A 214 11.06 2.98 -15.30
C HIS A 214 10.05 2.10 -16.07
N PRO A 215 10.06 2.08 -17.42
CA PRO A 215 9.14 1.23 -18.19
C PRO A 215 9.23 -0.26 -17.86
N ALA A 216 10.40 -0.75 -17.43
CA ALA A 216 10.58 -2.14 -17.00
C ALA A 216 9.73 -2.52 -15.77
N MET A 217 9.19 -1.54 -15.05
CA MET A 217 8.29 -1.74 -13.92
C MET A 217 6.89 -2.24 -14.33
N ALA A 218 6.56 -2.29 -15.62
CA ALA A 218 5.29 -2.79 -16.12
C ALA A 218 5.19 -4.33 -16.02
N THR A 219 5.26 -4.85 -14.80
CA THR A 219 5.16 -6.27 -14.45
C THR A 219 4.23 -6.50 -13.26
N ALA A 220 3.85 -7.75 -13.01
CA ALA A 220 3.01 -8.13 -11.88
C ALA A 220 3.75 -8.05 -10.53
N GLY A 221 3.01 -7.81 -9.46
CA GLY A 221 3.52 -7.82 -8.08
C GLY A 221 4.09 -6.50 -7.56
N LEU A 222 4.31 -5.49 -8.42
CA LEU A 222 4.82 -4.19 -7.98
C LEU A 222 3.85 -3.46 -7.04
N GLY A 223 2.54 -3.53 -7.34
CA GLY A 223 1.50 -3.01 -6.47
C GLY A 223 1.50 -3.68 -5.09
N ASP A 224 1.71 -5.00 -5.06
CA ASP A 224 1.78 -5.77 -3.83
C ASP A 224 2.96 -5.30 -2.95
N VAL A 225 4.12 -5.02 -3.56
CA VAL A 225 5.28 -4.44 -2.87
C VAL A 225 4.93 -3.06 -2.33
N LEU A 226 4.39 -2.16 -3.16
CA LEU A 226 4.00 -0.81 -2.74
C LEU A 226 3.03 -0.83 -1.54
N ALA A 227 2.02 -1.70 -1.56
CA ALA A 227 1.07 -1.83 -0.45
C ALA A 227 1.76 -2.23 0.87
N GLY A 228 2.73 -3.16 0.79
CA GLY A 228 3.57 -3.56 1.94
C GLY A 228 4.45 -2.42 2.46
N VAL A 229 5.05 -1.63 1.57
CA VAL A 229 5.86 -0.45 1.93
C VAL A 229 5.01 0.57 2.68
N ILE A 230 3.84 0.94 2.14
CA ILE A 230 2.91 1.89 2.79
C ILE A 230 2.52 1.37 4.17
N GLY A 231 2.18 0.08 4.29
CA GLY A 231 1.82 -0.53 5.58
C GLY A 231 2.93 -0.41 6.63
N ALA A 232 4.18 -0.64 6.24
CA ALA A 232 5.33 -0.49 7.14
C ALA A 232 5.60 0.95 7.54
N LEU A 233 5.44 1.91 6.64
CA LEU A 233 5.64 3.34 6.95
C LEU A 233 4.55 3.87 7.88
N LEU A 234 3.29 3.47 7.67
CA LEU A 234 2.20 3.75 8.60
C LEU A 234 2.48 3.15 9.99
N ALA A 235 2.95 1.90 10.05
CA ALA A 235 3.25 1.23 11.32
C ALA A 235 4.41 1.89 12.10
N GLN A 236 5.30 2.58 11.39
CA GLN A 236 6.38 3.38 11.97
C GLN A 236 5.94 4.78 12.39
N GLY A 237 4.65 5.12 12.27
CA GLY A 237 4.06 6.34 12.80
C GLY A 237 3.96 7.50 11.81
N LEU A 238 4.25 7.29 10.51
CA LEU A 238 3.98 8.32 9.50
C LEU A 238 2.49 8.51 9.29
N GLY A 239 2.09 9.77 9.04
CA GLY A 239 0.75 10.09 8.57
C GLY A 239 0.46 9.47 7.21
N ALA A 240 -0.82 9.21 6.91
CA ALA A 240 -1.22 8.47 5.72
C ALA A 240 -0.75 9.08 4.39
N TYR A 241 -0.80 10.42 4.29
CA TYR A 241 -0.36 11.13 3.09
C TYR A 241 1.16 11.03 2.93
N ASP A 242 1.91 11.29 4.00
CA ASP A 242 3.37 11.23 4.02
C ASP A 242 3.90 9.82 3.76
N ALA A 243 3.27 8.80 4.38
CA ALA A 243 3.59 7.40 4.15
C ALA A 243 3.36 7.01 2.68
N ALA A 244 2.25 7.47 2.07
CA ALA A 244 1.96 7.22 0.67
C ALA A 244 2.98 7.92 -0.26
N CYS A 245 3.31 9.19 -0.01
CA CYS A 245 4.30 9.93 -0.77
C CYS A 245 5.68 9.27 -0.73
N LEU A 246 6.18 8.96 0.48
CA LEU A 246 7.48 8.33 0.67
C LEU A 246 7.51 6.92 0.04
N ALA A 247 6.47 6.10 0.25
CA ALA A 247 6.39 4.77 -0.35
C ALA A 247 6.44 4.81 -1.88
N VAL A 248 5.65 5.70 -2.50
CA VAL A 248 5.61 5.83 -3.97
C VAL A 248 6.95 6.30 -4.51
N TRP A 249 7.58 7.28 -3.85
CA TRP A 249 8.90 7.76 -4.26
C TRP A 249 9.97 6.67 -4.15
N LEU A 250 10.08 5.97 -3.02
CA LEU A 250 11.04 4.88 -2.84
C LEU A 250 10.81 3.75 -3.85
N HIS A 251 9.55 3.36 -4.07
CA HIS A 251 9.18 2.33 -5.02
C HIS A 251 9.56 2.72 -6.46
N ALA A 252 9.29 3.96 -6.87
CA ALA A 252 9.64 4.46 -8.20
C ALA A 252 11.15 4.57 -8.40
N ARG A 253 11.88 5.09 -7.41
CA ARG A 253 13.36 5.20 -7.42
C ARG A 253 14.04 3.83 -7.45
N ALA A 254 13.54 2.87 -6.69
CA ALA A 254 14.01 1.48 -6.75
C ALA A 254 13.78 0.89 -8.15
N GLY A 255 12.63 1.20 -8.77
CA GLY A 255 12.33 0.78 -10.13
C GLY A 255 13.25 1.40 -11.18
N GLU A 256 13.69 2.64 -11.00
CA GLU A 256 14.73 3.25 -11.83
C GLU A 256 16.07 2.56 -11.67
N GLN A 257 16.50 2.28 -10.43
CA GLN A 257 17.75 1.58 -10.16
C GLN A 257 17.76 0.17 -10.80
N GLN A 258 16.73 -0.63 -10.52
CA GLN A 258 16.65 -2.00 -11.03
C GLN A 258 16.32 -2.03 -12.53
N GLY A 259 15.62 -1.02 -13.04
CA GLY A 259 15.25 -0.91 -14.45
C GLY A 259 16.44 -0.74 -15.40
N GLN A 260 17.59 -0.25 -14.89
CA GLN A 260 18.84 -0.16 -15.65
C GLN A 260 19.37 -1.53 -16.11
N LEU A 261 18.96 -2.62 -15.44
CA LEU A 261 19.28 -3.99 -15.82
C LEU A 261 18.43 -4.50 -17.00
N GLY A 262 17.47 -3.71 -17.47
CA GLY A 262 16.66 -3.98 -18.63
C GLY A 262 15.35 -4.71 -18.33
N ARG A 263 14.87 -5.48 -19.31
CA ARG A 263 13.62 -6.24 -19.20
C ARG A 263 13.81 -7.43 -18.25
N GLY A 264 12.75 -7.79 -17.52
CA GLY A 264 12.78 -8.92 -16.58
C GLY A 264 12.85 -8.52 -15.10
N LEU A 265 12.78 -7.22 -14.80
CA LEU A 265 12.59 -6.73 -13.43
C LEU A 265 11.41 -7.45 -12.78
N ALA A 266 11.66 -8.15 -11.67
CA ALA A 266 10.64 -8.79 -10.87
C ALA A 266 10.33 -7.94 -9.62
N ALA A 267 9.11 -8.07 -9.10
CA ALA A 267 8.69 -7.30 -7.93
C ALA A 267 9.61 -7.47 -6.72
N SER A 268 10.14 -8.68 -6.52
CA SER A 268 11.06 -8.96 -5.43
C SER A 268 12.37 -8.18 -5.50
N ASP A 269 12.79 -7.73 -6.69
CA ASP A 269 14.05 -7.03 -6.90
C ASP A 269 14.00 -5.60 -6.36
N LEU A 270 12.79 -5.03 -6.25
CA LEU A 270 12.59 -3.71 -5.65
C LEU A 270 12.84 -3.72 -4.15
N ILE A 271 12.55 -4.84 -3.47
CA ILE A 271 12.50 -4.87 -2.00
C ILE A 271 13.89 -4.53 -1.38
N PRO A 272 15.01 -5.12 -1.83
CA PRO A 272 16.34 -4.73 -1.35
C PRO A 272 16.69 -3.27 -1.70
N ALA A 273 16.35 -2.81 -2.90
CA ALA A 273 16.64 -1.44 -3.35
C ALA A 273 15.86 -0.40 -2.54
N ILE A 274 14.58 -0.64 -2.27
CA ILE A 274 13.73 0.19 -1.40
C ILE A 274 14.34 0.29 0.00
N ARG A 275 14.80 -0.84 0.57
CA ARG A 275 15.46 -0.84 1.89
C ARG A 275 16.71 0.04 1.89
N GLN A 276 17.54 -0.03 0.86
CA GLN A 276 18.73 0.80 0.73
C GLN A 276 18.36 2.28 0.63
N LEU A 277 17.44 2.63 -0.27
CA LEU A 277 16.97 4.01 -0.46
C LEU A 277 16.33 4.58 0.80
N LEU A 278 15.64 3.74 1.59
CA LEU A 278 15.06 4.14 2.86
C LEU A 278 16.13 4.50 3.88
N GLU A 279 17.23 3.75 3.96
CA GLU A 279 18.37 4.07 4.82
C GLU A 279 19.10 5.34 4.36
N GLU A 280 19.19 5.57 3.04
CA GLU A 280 19.76 6.81 2.48
C GLU A 280 18.88 8.03 2.82
N HIS A 281 17.55 7.89 2.78
CA HIS A 281 16.59 8.96 3.08
C HIS A 281 16.44 9.22 4.59
N ALA A 282 16.41 8.16 5.40
CA ALA A 282 16.17 8.22 6.84
C ALA A 282 17.10 7.26 7.60
N PRO A 283 18.38 7.64 7.79
CA PRO A 283 19.40 6.73 8.30
C PRO A 283 19.18 6.35 9.77
N CYS A 284 19.46 5.08 10.08
CA CYS A 284 19.54 4.58 11.44
C CYS A 284 20.92 4.94 12.04
N THR A 285 21.05 6.16 12.54
CA THR A 285 22.32 6.65 13.13
C THR A 285 22.56 6.10 14.54
N LYS A 286 23.80 5.70 14.81
CA LYS A 286 24.28 5.26 16.14
C LYS A 286 24.23 6.37 17.18
#